data_AF-A0A550HAQ6-F1
#
_entry.id   AF-A0A550HAQ6-F1
#
_cell.length_a   1.000
_cell.length_b   1.000
_cell.length_c   1.000
_cell.angle_alpha   90.00
_cell.angle_beta   90.00
_cell.angle_gamma   90.00
#
_symmetry.space_group_name_H-M   'P 1'
#
loop_
_entity.id
_entity.type
_entity.pdbx_description
1 polymer ?
#
loop_
_entity_poly.entity_id
_entity_poly.type
_entity_poly.pdbx_seq_one_letter_code
_entity_poly.pdbx_strand_id
1 'polypeptide(L)'
;MAYLDPRRAEYGPRQAEGVEVINEQEFTYHSVVVVRNGYTVFEEYLNGYSQNSAHHLQSSTKSVSSLLIGTLMPNGMLEGLDQKMVDLFADYEIANLDSRKEAITHEHLLTMSDGMDWHELDYPYTDSINSLSQ
;
A
#
# COMPACT_ATOMS: atom_id res chain seq x y z
N MET A 1 -5.74 1.29 20.37
CA MET A 1 -7.13 1.69 20.69
C MET A 1 -7.65 2.52 19.53
N ALA A 2 -8.69 2.08 18.83
CA ALA A 2 -9.39 2.95 17.88
C ALA A 2 -10.21 3.97 18.69
N TYR A 3 -10.07 5.26 18.36
CA TYR A 3 -10.92 6.30 18.96
C TYR A 3 -12.28 6.25 18.25
N LEU A 4 -13.31 5.81 18.97
CA LEU A 4 -14.69 5.87 18.46
C LEU A 4 -15.17 7.33 18.44
N ASP A 5 -15.88 7.73 17.40
CA ASP A 5 -16.42 9.10 17.34
C ASP A 5 -17.45 9.27 18.48
N PRO A 6 -17.33 10.32 19.32
CA PRO A 6 -18.28 10.58 20.40
C PRO A 6 -19.72 10.80 19.90
N ARG A 7 -19.92 11.10 18.62
CA ARG A 7 -21.23 11.26 17.96
C ARG A 7 -21.74 9.98 17.31
N ARG A 8 -21.16 8.81 17.58
CA ARG A 8 -21.52 7.54 16.92
C ARG A 8 -23.04 7.26 16.94
N ALA A 9 -23.75 7.66 18.00
CA ALA A 9 -25.20 7.52 18.09
C ALA A 9 -25.96 8.26 16.97
N GLU A 10 -25.41 9.36 16.45
CA GLU A 10 -25.98 10.11 15.32
C GLU A 10 -25.85 9.38 13.98
N TYR A 11 -24.95 8.39 13.90
CA TYR A 11 -24.69 7.66 12.65
C TYR A 11 -25.59 6.46 12.46
N GLY A 12 -26.36 6.02 13.46
CA GLY A 12 -27.18 4.80 13.42
C GLY A 12 -27.95 4.57 12.10
N PRO A 13 -28.74 5.54 11.62
CA PRO A 13 -29.44 5.42 10.34
C PRO A 13 -28.51 5.21 9.14
N ARG A 14 -27.38 5.92 9.09
CA ARG A 14 -26.39 5.79 7.99
C ARG A 14 -25.59 4.50 8.08
N GLN A 15 -25.38 3.96 9.28
CA GLN A 15 -24.74 2.66 9.46
C GLN A 15 -25.63 1.55 8.91
N ALA A 16 -26.94 1.60 9.22
CA ALA A 16 -27.92 0.65 8.66
C ALA A 16 -27.97 0.71 7.13
N GLU A 17 -28.01 1.93 6.57
CA GLU A 17 -27.95 2.16 5.12
C GLU A 17 -26.65 1.59 4.49
N GLY A 18 -25.51 1.75 5.16
CA GLY A 18 -24.24 1.18 4.73
C GLY A 18 -24.23 -0.35 4.71
N VAL A 19 -24.85 -0.99 5.69
CA VAL A 19 -25.01 -2.46 5.74
C VAL A 19 -25.91 -2.95 4.61
N GLU A 20 -27.02 -2.25 4.34
CA GLU A 20 -27.91 -2.57 3.21
C GLU A 20 -27.15 -2.52 1.89
N VAL A 21 -26.41 -1.44 1.64
CA VAL A 21 -25.59 -1.30 0.42
C VAL A 21 -24.57 -2.43 0.28
N ILE A 22 -23.93 -2.84 1.37
CA ILE A 22 -22.96 -3.96 1.35
C ILE A 22 -23.65 -5.27 1.00
N ASN A 23 -24.81 -5.56 1.59
CA ASN A 23 -25.57 -6.79 1.36
C ASN A 23 -26.19 -6.88 -0.03
N GLU A 24 -26.42 -5.75 -0.70
CA GLU A 24 -26.92 -5.70 -2.09
C GLU A 24 -25.84 -6.01 -3.14
N GLN A 25 -24.54 -6.00 -2.76
CA GLN A 25 -23.47 -6.29 -3.71
C GLN A 25 -23.32 -7.80 -3.94
N GLU A 26 -22.93 -8.18 -5.16
CA GLU A 26 -22.62 -9.59 -5.49
C GLU A 26 -21.26 -10.08 -4.95
N PHE A 27 -20.50 -9.20 -4.29
CA PHE A 27 -19.18 -9.52 -3.76
C PHE A 27 -19.23 -9.95 -2.31
N THR A 28 -18.37 -10.91 -1.96
CA THR A 28 -18.10 -11.28 -0.57
C THR A 28 -17.08 -10.32 0.01
N TYR A 29 -17.46 -9.56 1.04
CA TYR A 29 -16.54 -8.72 1.81
C TYR A 29 -16.18 -9.38 3.13
N HIS A 30 -14.95 -9.18 3.59
CA HIS A 30 -14.55 -9.56 4.95
C HIS A 30 -14.84 -8.44 5.96
N SER A 31 -14.59 -7.20 5.56
CA SER A 31 -14.83 -6.03 6.41
C SER A 31 -14.89 -4.72 5.62
N VAL A 32 -15.62 -3.74 6.15
CA VAL A 32 -15.59 -2.35 5.69
C VAL A 32 -15.37 -1.45 6.91
N VAL A 33 -14.42 -0.53 6.83
CA VAL A 33 -14.13 0.42 7.91
C VAL A 33 -14.03 1.83 7.32
N VAL A 34 -14.74 2.79 7.93
CA VAL A 34 -14.71 4.20 7.54
C VAL A 34 -14.18 5.03 8.71
N VAL A 35 -13.08 5.75 8.44
CA VAL A 35 -12.46 6.68 9.38
C VAL A 35 -12.65 8.09 8.88
N ARG A 36 -13.13 8.98 9.76
CA ARG A 36 -13.30 10.41 9.46
C ARG A 36 -12.84 11.25 10.64
N ASN A 37 -12.04 12.27 10.36
CA ASN A 37 -11.50 13.19 11.37
C ASN A 37 -10.77 12.47 12.53
N GLY A 38 -10.08 11.37 12.24
CA GLY A 38 -9.36 10.56 13.24
C GLY A 38 -10.24 9.58 14.03
N TYR A 39 -11.53 9.48 13.73
CA TYR A 39 -12.46 8.58 14.42
C TYR A 39 -13.03 7.53 13.48
N THR A 40 -13.21 6.30 13.98
CA THR A 40 -14.01 5.29 13.29
C THR A 40 -15.48 5.67 13.40
N VAL A 41 -16.13 5.89 12.26
CA VAL A 41 -17.55 6.29 12.17
C VAL A 41 -18.46 5.16 11.69
N PHE A 42 -17.88 4.13 11.06
CA PHE A 42 -18.55 2.91 10.64
C PHE A 42 -17.52 1.78 10.55
N GLU A 43 -17.87 0.59 11.03
CA GLU A 43 -17.08 -0.62 10.85
C GLU A 43 -18.03 -1.82 10.85
N GLU A 44 -17.88 -2.70 9.87
CA GLU A 44 -18.62 -3.95 9.78
C GLU A 44 -17.67 -5.08 9.41
N TYR A 45 -17.83 -6.21 10.09
CA TYR A 45 -17.04 -7.42 9.88
C TYR A 45 -18.01 -8.58 9.57
N LEU A 46 -17.78 -9.24 8.45
CA LEU A 46 -18.71 -10.19 7.85
C LEU A 46 -18.06 -11.57 7.79
N ASN A 47 -18.85 -12.61 7.51
CA ASN A 47 -18.33 -13.94 7.15
C ASN A 47 -17.35 -14.56 8.16
N GLY A 48 -17.53 -14.27 9.46
CA GLY A 48 -16.67 -14.79 10.54
C GLY A 48 -15.34 -14.04 10.71
N TYR A 49 -15.10 -12.97 9.97
CA TYR A 49 -13.94 -12.10 10.15
C TYR A 49 -14.13 -11.14 11.34
N SER A 50 -13.04 -10.58 11.82
CA SER A 50 -13.02 -9.60 12.90
C SER A 50 -11.87 -8.62 12.72
N GLN A 51 -11.82 -7.59 13.58
CA GLN A 51 -10.70 -6.65 13.65
C GLN A 51 -9.32 -7.32 13.84
N ASN A 52 -9.29 -8.54 14.37
CA ASN A 52 -8.05 -9.29 14.63
C ASN A 52 -7.70 -10.29 13.52
N SER A 53 -8.50 -10.37 12.46
CA SER A 53 -8.25 -11.29 11.35
C SER A 53 -7.11 -10.76 10.46
N ALA A 54 -6.09 -11.58 10.26
CA ALA A 54 -4.98 -11.25 9.35
C ALA A 54 -5.41 -11.35 7.88
N HIS A 55 -4.87 -10.47 7.05
CA HIS A 55 -5.11 -10.43 5.61
C HIS A 55 -3.79 -10.25 4.85
N HIS A 56 -3.69 -10.85 3.66
CA HIS A 56 -2.62 -10.54 2.73
C HIS A 56 -2.86 -9.16 2.12
N LEU A 57 -2.06 -8.16 2.51
CA LEU A 57 -2.26 -6.76 2.12
C LEU A 57 -1.88 -6.44 0.67
N GLN A 58 -1.05 -7.29 0.05
CA GLN A 58 -0.52 -7.09 -1.30
C GLN A 58 0.03 -5.66 -1.48
N SER A 59 -0.31 -4.98 -2.58
CA SER A 59 0.16 -3.63 -2.90
C SER A 59 -0.21 -2.56 -1.88
N SER A 60 -1.16 -2.79 -0.96
CA SER A 60 -1.43 -1.86 0.14
C SER A 60 -0.19 -1.65 1.03
N THR A 61 0.73 -2.62 1.06
CA THR A 61 2.03 -2.55 1.76
C THR A 61 2.88 -1.36 1.30
N LYS A 62 2.76 -0.95 0.03
CA LYS A 62 3.56 0.15 -0.55
C LYS A 62 3.38 1.46 0.23
N SER A 63 2.18 1.74 0.73
CA SER A 63 1.93 2.96 1.52
C SER A 63 2.74 2.98 2.82
N VAL A 64 2.93 1.82 3.45
CA VAL A 64 3.77 1.69 4.66
C VAL A 64 5.24 1.86 4.30
N SER A 65 5.70 1.24 3.21
CA SER A 65 7.08 1.41 2.73
C SER A 65 7.39 2.87 2.39
N SER A 66 6.48 3.59 1.71
CA SER A 66 6.64 5.02 1.40
C SER A 66 6.70 5.87 2.68
N LEU A 67 5.89 5.56 3.69
CA LEU A 67 5.97 6.23 4.99
C LEU A 67 7.34 6.04 5.64
N LEU A 68 7.85 4.80 5.64
CA LEU A 68 9.19 4.50 6.18
C LEU A 68 10.28 5.29 5.47
N ILE A 69 10.27 5.33 4.13
CA ILE A 69 11.19 6.16 3.34
C ILE A 69 11.07 7.64 3.74
N GLY A 70 9.84 8.14 3.91
CA GLY A 70 9.58 9.49 4.40
C GLY A 70 10.25 9.80 5.74
N THR A 71 10.38 8.81 6.63
CA THR A 71 11.09 8.97 7.92
C THR A 71 12.60 8.93 7.81
N LEU A 72 13.19 8.37 6.74
CA LEU A 72 14.65 8.25 6.61
C LEU A 72 15.31 9.59 6.29
N MET A 73 14.65 10.45 5.51
CA MET A 73 15.15 11.77 5.13
C MET A 73 15.46 12.68 6.34
N PRO A 74 14.54 12.93 7.29
CA PRO A 74 14.86 13.76 8.45
C PRO A 74 15.92 13.15 9.39
N ASN A 75 16.17 11.85 9.28
CA ASN A 75 17.23 11.16 10.02
C ASN A 75 18.59 11.19 9.29
N GLY A 76 18.70 11.87 8.15
CA GLY A 76 19.94 11.97 7.36
C GLY A 76 20.37 10.64 6.73
N MET A 77 19.46 9.66 6.65
CA MET A 77 19.74 8.35 6.05
C MET A 77 19.49 8.34 4.54
N LEU A 78 18.77 9.34 4.01
CA LEU A 78 18.61 9.62 2.59
C LEU A 78 18.92 11.09 2.36
N GLU A 79 19.66 11.39 1.30
CA GLU A 79 20.06 12.75 0.92
C GLU A 79 18.88 13.57 0.36
N GLY A 80 17.89 12.87 -0.18
CA GLY A 80 16.68 13.47 -0.74
C GLY A 80 16.00 12.56 -1.74
N LEU A 81 14.92 13.05 -2.36
CA LEU A 81 14.18 12.28 -3.36
C LEU A 81 14.94 12.12 -4.69
N ASP A 82 15.87 13.04 -4.99
CA ASP A 82 16.69 13.03 -6.19
C ASP A 82 17.91 12.10 -6.12
N GLN A 83 18.22 11.56 -4.93
CA GLN A 83 19.30 10.60 -4.74
C GLN A 83 19.08 9.38 -5.61
N LYS A 84 20.14 8.86 -6.26
CA LYS A 84 20.02 7.70 -7.12
C LYS A 84 19.85 6.45 -6.28
N MET A 85 18.94 5.57 -6.70
CA MET A 85 18.68 4.31 -6.03
C MET A 85 19.97 3.47 -5.92
N VAL A 86 20.77 3.44 -6.99
CA VAL A 86 22.00 2.65 -7.07
C VAL A 86 23.08 3.10 -6.07
N ASP A 87 23.06 4.36 -5.62
CA ASP A 87 24.03 4.88 -4.65
C ASP A 87 23.92 4.17 -3.30
N LEU A 88 22.72 3.69 -2.94
CA LEU A 88 22.48 2.93 -1.70
C LEU A 88 23.00 1.50 -1.75
N PHE A 89 23.35 1.01 -2.95
CA PHE A 89 23.79 -0.36 -3.20
C PHE A 89 25.19 -0.41 -3.81
N ALA A 90 26.04 0.58 -3.48
CA ALA A 90 27.41 0.68 -4.02
C ALA A 90 28.28 -0.58 -3.78
N ASP A 91 27.96 -1.36 -2.75
CA ASP A 91 28.67 -2.61 -2.40
C ASP A 91 28.08 -3.87 -3.10
N TYR A 92 27.09 -3.71 -3.98
CA TYR A 92 26.44 -4.81 -4.68
C TYR A 92 26.77 -4.81 -6.18
N GLU A 93 26.93 -6.01 -6.74
CA GLU A 93 26.91 -6.19 -8.19
C GLU A 93 25.47 -6.11 -8.70
N ILE A 94 25.15 -5.06 -9.46
CA ILE A 94 23.80 -4.83 -9.98
C ILE A 94 23.67 -5.47 -11.36
N ALA A 95 22.79 -6.46 -11.49
CA ALA A 95 22.50 -7.10 -12.77
C ALA A 95 21.84 -6.12 -13.76
N ASN A 96 22.17 -6.28 -15.05
CA ASN A 96 21.60 -5.52 -16.16
C ASN A 96 21.69 -3.99 -15.96
N LEU A 97 22.77 -3.51 -15.33
CA LEU A 97 22.98 -2.08 -15.08
C LEU A 97 23.20 -1.34 -16.40
N ASP A 98 22.35 -0.36 -16.68
CA ASP A 98 22.47 0.57 -17.80
C ASP A 98 22.17 2.00 -17.35
N SER A 99 22.33 2.96 -18.26
CA SER A 99 22.13 4.39 -17.97
C SER A 99 20.71 4.74 -17.51
N ARG A 100 19.71 3.90 -17.81
CA ARG A 100 18.33 4.11 -17.36
C ARG A 100 18.21 3.67 -15.91
N LYS A 101 18.72 2.48 -15.56
CA LYS A 101 18.73 1.94 -14.19
C LYS A 101 19.56 2.81 -13.25
N GLU A 102 20.70 3.35 -13.72
CA GLU A 102 21.52 4.33 -13.00
C GLU A 102 20.80 5.66 -12.73
N ALA A 103 19.87 6.05 -13.61
CA ALA A 103 19.15 7.31 -13.48
C ALA A 103 17.97 7.27 -12.51
N ILE A 104 17.54 6.08 -12.06
CA ILE A 104 16.40 5.90 -11.14
C ILE A 104 16.67 6.61 -9.82
N THR A 105 15.74 7.49 -9.42
CA THR A 105 15.77 8.22 -8.15
C THR A 105 14.76 7.62 -7.17
N HIS A 106 14.80 8.03 -5.91
CA HIS A 106 13.75 7.68 -4.95
C HIS A 106 12.39 8.28 -5.32
N GLU A 107 12.35 9.46 -5.95
CA GLU A 107 11.11 10.03 -6.49
C GLU A 107 10.47 9.09 -7.51
N HIS A 108 11.26 8.54 -8.45
CA HIS A 108 10.75 7.62 -9.45
C HIS A 108 10.09 6.39 -8.81
N LEU A 109 10.74 5.79 -7.81
CA LEU A 109 10.22 4.62 -7.09
C LEU A 109 8.92 4.94 -6.31
N LEU A 110 8.88 6.08 -5.61
CA LEU A 110 7.72 6.48 -4.81
C LEU A 110 6.50 6.86 -5.66
N THR A 111 6.74 7.28 -6.90
CA THR A 111 5.72 7.69 -7.86
C THR A 111 5.41 6.62 -8.92
N MET A 112 6.06 5.45 -8.84
CA MET A 112 5.92 4.35 -9.80
C MET A 112 6.25 4.79 -11.24
N SER A 113 7.28 5.62 -11.42
CA SER A 113 7.71 6.19 -12.70
C SER A 113 9.14 5.80 -13.09
N ASP A 114 9.68 4.75 -12.47
CA ASP A 114 11.02 4.21 -12.74
C ASP A 114 11.11 3.40 -14.05
N GLY A 115 9.98 3.08 -14.67
CA GLY A 115 9.91 2.41 -15.97
C GLY A 115 10.04 0.89 -15.91
N MET A 116 9.95 0.28 -14.74
CA MET A 116 9.92 -1.18 -14.59
C MET A 116 8.51 -1.74 -14.84
N ASP A 117 8.44 -2.79 -15.65
CA ASP A 117 7.18 -3.48 -15.96
C ASP A 117 6.86 -4.58 -14.93
N TRP A 118 5.55 -4.81 -14.75
CA TRP A 118 5.02 -5.91 -13.94
C TRP A 118 3.84 -6.59 -14.65
N HIS A 119 4.05 -7.83 -15.08
CA HIS A 119 3.07 -8.68 -15.74
C HIS A 119 2.40 -9.61 -14.74
N GLU A 120 1.21 -9.23 -14.28
CA GLU A 120 0.49 -9.95 -13.23
C GLU A 120 -0.28 -11.19 -13.75
N LEU A 121 -0.85 -11.12 -14.96
CA LEU A 121 -1.75 -12.15 -15.48
C LEU A 121 -1.23 -12.87 -16.71
N ASP A 122 -0.33 -12.24 -17.47
CA ASP A 122 0.08 -12.73 -18.79
C ASP A 122 1.25 -13.73 -18.72
N TYR A 123 2.03 -13.68 -17.64
CA TYR A 123 3.22 -14.52 -17.43
C TYR A 123 3.30 -15.00 -15.98
N PRO A 124 3.94 -16.17 -15.72
CA PRO A 124 4.27 -16.58 -14.37
C PRO A 124 5.10 -15.51 -13.63
N TYR A 125 4.92 -15.39 -12.32
CA TYR A 125 5.68 -14.43 -11.51
C TYR A 125 7.20 -14.63 -11.60
N THR A 126 7.63 -15.88 -11.80
CA THR A 126 9.04 -16.26 -11.92
C THR A 126 9.60 -16.11 -13.33
N ASP A 127 8.81 -15.65 -14.30
CA ASP A 127 9.27 -15.44 -15.67
C ASP A 127 10.28 -14.29 -15.75
N SER A 128 11.30 -14.43 -16.62
CA SER A 128 12.35 -13.42 -16.81
C SER A 128 11.84 -12.07 -17.30
N ILE A 129 10.64 -12.03 -17.89
CA ILE A 129 9.99 -10.79 -18.32
C ILE A 129 9.53 -9.93 -17.13
N ASN A 130 9.24 -10.57 -15.98
CA ASN A 130 8.85 -9.88 -14.77
C ASN A 130 10.06 -9.33 -14.04
N SER A 131 9.95 -8.09 -13.56
CA SER A 131 10.97 -7.40 -12.76
C SER A 131 11.35 -8.09 -11.45
N LEU A 132 10.66 -9.15 -11.04
CA LEU A 132 11.07 -10.02 -9.92
C LEU A 132 12.44 -10.67 -10.14
N SER A 133 12.83 -10.86 -11.39
CA SER A 133 13.98 -11.66 -11.82
C SER A 133 15.12 -10.85 -12.44
N GLN A 134 15.03 -9.52 -12.43
CA GLN A 134 15.97 -8.58 -13.05
C GLN A 134 16.86 -7.81 -12.06
#